data_AF-A0A4Y9UKM8-F1
#
_entry.id   AF-A0A4Y9UKM8-F1
#
_cell.length_a   1.000
_cell.length_b   1.000
_cell.length_c   1.000
_cell.angle_alpha   90.00
_cell.angle_beta   90.00
_cell.angle_gamma   90.00
#
_symmetry.space_group_name_H-M   'P 1'
#
loop_
_entity.id
_entity.type
_entity.pdbx_description
1 polymer ?
#
loop_
_entity_poly.entity_id
_entity_poly.type
_entity_poly.pdbx_seq_one_letter_code
_entity_poly.pdbx_strand_id
1 'polypeptide(L)'
;MNDLARLNASIDGLRRLGLSQTLIVDHLIGAYCPTVAKDNSLSDAEKTAKVRRFASRITVLVHREEDISEILLYVPLKPSVVDAVNAKAQASGLSVERWLSRTIEAAAQ
;
A
#
# COMPACT_ATOMS: atom_id res chain seq x y z
N MET A 1 9.88 7.99 5.73
CA MET A 1 9.86 7.29 4.42
C MET A 1 8.42 7.27 3.89
N ASN A 2 7.86 8.44 3.53
CA ASN A 2 6.49 8.57 2.98
C ASN A 2 6.50 8.87 1.47
N ASP A 3 7.68 8.83 0.85
CA ASP A 3 7.89 9.09 -0.57
C ASP A 3 7.79 7.77 -1.32
N LEU A 4 6.66 7.57 -2.02
CA LEU A 4 6.39 6.35 -2.80
C LEU A 4 7.44 6.13 -3.90
N ALA A 5 7.97 7.21 -4.49
CA ALA A 5 8.97 7.11 -5.54
C ALA A 5 10.29 6.53 -5.00
N ARG A 6 10.74 6.97 -3.81
CA ARG A 6 11.93 6.38 -3.16
C ARG A 6 11.73 4.94 -2.73
N LEU A 7 10.51 4.59 -2.34
CA LEU A 7 10.18 3.21 -1.96
C LEU A 7 10.22 2.29 -3.18
N ASN A 8 9.63 2.70 -4.30
CA ASN A 8 9.70 1.95 -5.56
C ASN A 8 11.15 1.83 -6.04
N ALA A 9 11.93 2.91 -6.03
CA ALA A 9 13.34 2.87 -6.42
C ALA A 9 14.18 1.90 -5.54
N SER A 10 13.86 1.81 -4.25
CA SER A 10 14.49 0.84 -3.34
C SER A 10 14.10 -0.59 -3.69
N ILE A 11 12.82 -0.85 -3.99
CA ILE A 11 12.32 -2.16 -4.43
C ILE A 11 13.03 -2.58 -5.72
N ASP A 12 13.10 -1.70 -6.72
CA ASP A 12 13.75 -1.99 -8.00
C ASP A 12 15.25 -2.25 -7.83
N GLY A 13 15.90 -1.50 -6.92
CA GLY A 13 17.30 -1.74 -6.55
C GLY A 13 17.52 -3.15 -5.99
N LEU A 14 16.65 -3.59 -5.08
CA LEU A 14 16.75 -4.92 -4.47
C LEU A 14 16.39 -6.03 -5.47
N ARG A 15 15.44 -5.80 -6.38
CA ARG A 15 15.15 -6.71 -7.52
C ARG A 15 16.36 -6.89 -8.42
N ARG A 16 17.05 -5.79 -8.78
CA ARG A 16 18.28 -5.84 -9.59
C ARG A 16 19.43 -6.60 -8.91
N LEU A 17 19.45 -6.64 -7.59
CA LEU A 17 20.39 -7.45 -6.81
C LEU A 17 20.01 -8.93 -6.73
N GLY A 18 18.89 -9.34 -7.35
CA GLY A 18 18.43 -10.73 -7.41
C GLY A 18 17.73 -11.22 -6.15
N LEU A 19 17.30 -10.33 -5.26
CA LEU A 19 16.55 -10.73 -4.06
C LEU A 19 15.15 -11.22 -4.45
N SER A 20 14.68 -12.27 -3.77
CA SER A 20 13.30 -12.74 -3.89
C SER A 20 12.33 -11.71 -3.30
N GLN A 21 11.08 -11.72 -3.76
CA GLN A 21 10.04 -10.83 -3.26
C GLN A 21 9.91 -10.86 -1.73
N THR A 22 9.94 -12.05 -1.13
CA THR A 22 9.92 -12.22 0.34
C THR A 22 11.11 -11.52 1.01
N LEU A 23 12.32 -11.69 0.49
CA LEU A 23 13.52 -11.06 1.05
C LEU A 23 13.50 -9.53 0.91
N ILE A 24 12.91 -9.01 -0.18
CA ILE A 24 12.72 -7.57 -0.35
C ILE A 24 11.76 -7.03 0.71
N VAL A 25 10.63 -7.71 0.95
CA VAL A 25 9.67 -7.33 1.99
C VAL A 25 10.33 -7.32 3.36
N ASP A 26 11.01 -8.41 3.73
CA ASP A 26 11.68 -8.55 5.03
C ASP A 26 12.77 -7.49 5.22
N HIS A 27 13.58 -7.24 4.18
CA HIS A 27 14.63 -6.23 4.20
C HIS A 27 14.06 -4.82 4.44
N LEU A 28 12.99 -4.46 3.74
CA LEU A 28 12.35 -3.15 3.88
C LEU A 28 11.69 -2.98 5.25
N ILE A 29 11.05 -4.03 5.80
CA ILE A 29 10.51 -4.01 7.18
C ILE A 29 11.64 -3.83 8.18
N GLY A 30 12.70 -4.64 8.05
CA GLY A 30 13.88 -4.59 8.91
C GLY A 30 14.53 -3.21 8.93
N ALA A 31 14.63 -2.55 7.78
CA ALA A 31 15.14 -1.18 7.67
C ALA A 31 14.22 -0.13 8.31
N TYR A 32 12.91 -0.33 8.29
CA TYR A 32 11.92 0.61 8.83
C TYR A 32 11.73 0.50 10.35
N CYS A 33 11.83 -0.71 10.91
CA CYS A 33 11.62 -0.99 12.34
C CYS A 33 12.44 -0.08 13.27
N PRO A 34 13.75 0.15 13.06
CA PRO A 34 14.54 1.04 13.92
C PRO A 34 14.04 2.49 13.93
N THR A 35 13.49 2.99 12.81
CA THR A 35 12.91 4.34 12.75
C THR A 35 11.66 4.44 13.64
N VAL A 36 10.81 3.41 13.62
CA VAL A 36 9.60 3.38 14.46
C VAL A 36 9.96 3.13 15.93
N ALA A 37 10.94 2.27 16.20
CA ALA A 37 11.37 1.96 17.57
C ALA A 37 11.89 3.19 18.32
N LYS A 38 12.66 4.04 17.63
CA LYS A 38 13.25 5.29 18.17
C LYS A 38 12.23 6.42 18.36
N ASP A 39 11.01 6.27 17.86
CA ASP A 39 9.96 7.27 17.99
C ASP A 39 9.32 7.18 19.39
N ASN A 40 9.85 7.97 20.32
CA ASN A 40 9.38 8.01 21.71
C ASN A 40 8.01 8.69 21.88
N SER A 41 7.47 9.29 20.81
CA SER A 41 6.14 9.90 20.83
C SER A 41 5.00 8.88 20.68
N LEU A 42 5.32 7.64 20.31
CA LEU A 42 4.36 6.58 20.05
C LEU A 42 4.32 5.55 21.17
N SER A 43 3.11 5.14 21.52
CA SER A 43 2.87 3.91 22.29
C SER A 43 3.24 2.66 21.48
N ASP A 44 3.42 1.52 22.17
CA ASP A 44 3.71 0.25 21.52
C ASP A 44 2.59 -0.20 20.56
N ALA A 45 1.34 0.14 20.89
CA ALA A 45 0.19 -0.10 20.02
C ALA A 45 0.28 0.72 18.72
N GLU A 46 0.67 1.99 18.82
CA GLU A 46 0.85 2.86 17.65
C GLU A 46 2.07 2.45 16.82
N LYS A 47 3.17 2.04 17.45
CA LYS A 47 4.33 1.46 16.77
C LYS A 47 3.94 0.22 15.98
N THR A 48 3.19 -0.69 16.61
CA THR A 48 2.67 -1.90 15.98
C THR A 48 1.79 -1.57 14.77
N ALA A 49 0.84 -0.64 14.93
CA ALA A 49 -0.03 -0.21 13.83
C ALA A 49 0.77 0.41 12.67
N LYS A 50 1.80 1.20 12.98
CA LYS A 50 2.67 1.86 12.01
C LYS A 50 3.52 0.87 11.21
N VAL A 51 4.10 -0.13 11.87
CA VAL A 51 4.84 -1.22 11.21
C VAL A 51 3.90 -2.08 10.37
N ARG A 52 2.74 -2.48 10.88
CA ARG A 52 1.76 -3.27 10.12
C ARG A 52 1.31 -2.55 8.85
N ARG A 53 0.95 -1.26 8.95
CA ARG A 53 0.55 -0.45 7.79
C ARG A 53 1.67 -0.37 6.75
N PHE A 54 2.92 -0.20 7.20
CA PHE A 54 4.07 -0.18 6.30
C PHE A 54 4.26 -1.54 5.61
N ALA A 55 4.23 -2.64 6.36
CA ALA A 55 4.35 -4.00 5.85
C ALA A 55 3.29 -4.30 4.78
N SER A 56 2.01 -4.02 5.06
CA SER A 56 0.93 -4.22 4.08
C SER A 56 1.17 -3.43 2.79
N ARG A 57 1.67 -2.20 2.89
CA ARG A 57 1.95 -1.36 1.72
C ARG A 57 3.08 -1.94 0.87
N ILE A 58 4.21 -2.30 1.47
CA ILE A 58 5.35 -2.82 0.71
C ILE A 58 5.05 -4.19 0.11
N THR A 59 4.28 -5.04 0.79
CA THR A 59 3.91 -6.36 0.26
C THR A 59 3.18 -6.20 -1.07
N VAL A 60 2.21 -5.28 -1.13
CA VAL A 60 1.49 -4.98 -2.38
C VAL A 60 2.44 -4.46 -3.46
N LEU A 61 3.33 -3.52 -3.13
CA LEU A 61 4.27 -2.93 -4.10
C LEU A 61 5.27 -3.96 -4.65
N VAL A 62 5.81 -4.83 -3.80
CA VAL A 62 6.80 -5.83 -4.19
C VAL A 62 6.22 -6.93 -5.06
N HIS A 63 4.96 -7.32 -4.82
CA HIS A 63 4.27 -8.35 -5.61
C HIS A 63 3.62 -7.79 -6.89
N ARG A 64 3.67 -6.47 -7.13
CA ARG A 64 3.16 -5.89 -8.36
C ARG A 64 4.12 -6.19 -9.52
N GLU A 65 3.59 -6.76 -10.61
CA GLU A 65 4.28 -6.79 -11.90
C GLU A 65 4.44 -5.35 -12.41
N GLU A 66 5.60 -5.03 -12.98
CA GLU A 66 5.94 -3.67 -13.43
C GLU A 66 5.09 -3.26 -14.63
N ASP A 67 3.89 -2.73 -14.37
CA ASP A 67 3.21 -1.85 -15.31
C ASP A 67 3.33 -0.40 -14.83
N ILE A 68 4.23 0.32 -15.50
CA ILE A 68 4.76 1.65 -15.14
C ILE A 68 3.74 2.79 -15.35
N SER A 69 2.54 2.50 -15.87
CA SER A 69 1.53 3.49 -16.21
C SER A 69 0.48 3.77 -15.13
N GLU A 70 0.40 2.99 -14.03
CA GLU A 70 -0.69 3.18 -13.04
C GLU A 70 -0.21 3.62 -11.66
N ILE A 71 -0.86 4.65 -11.12
CA ILE A 71 -0.64 5.22 -9.78
C ILE A 71 -1.58 4.54 -8.78
N LEU A 72 -1.03 3.97 -7.71
CA LEU A 72 -1.80 3.36 -6.62
C LEU A 72 -2.07 4.35 -5.48
N LEU A 73 -3.35 4.54 -5.17
CA LEU A 73 -3.82 5.36 -4.04
C LEU A 73 -4.17 4.46 -2.85
N TYR A 74 -3.44 4.61 -1.74
CA TYR A 74 -3.73 3.91 -0.49
C TYR A 74 -4.54 4.82 0.44
N VAL A 75 -5.86 4.68 0.41
CA VAL A 75 -6.78 5.47 1.23
C VAL A 75 -7.39 4.56 2.31
N PRO A 76 -7.17 4.80 3.61
CA PRO A 76 -7.84 4.05 4.65
C PRO A 76 -9.33 4.39 4.67
N LEU A 77 -10.17 3.37 4.53
CA LEU A 77 -11.64 3.49 4.57
C LEU A 77 -12.19 2.84 5.84
N LYS A 78 -13.30 3.38 6.36
CA LYS A 78 -14.05 2.72 7.44
C LYS A 78 -14.73 1.46 6.87
N PRO A 79 -14.95 0.40 7.67
CA PRO A 79 -15.64 -0.81 7.20
C PRO A 79 -16.99 -0.53 6.55
N SER A 80 -17.80 0.35 7.17
CA SER A 80 -19.11 0.74 6.62
C SER A 80 -19.04 1.43 5.25
N VAL A 81 -17.92 2.08 4.93
CA VAL A 81 -17.68 2.67 3.61
C VAL A 81 -17.36 1.58 2.60
N VAL A 82 -16.56 0.58 3.00
CA VAL A 82 -16.25 -0.58 2.14
C VAL A 82 -17.53 -1.37 1.82
N ASP A 83 -18.40 -1.57 2.80
CA ASP A 83 -19.69 -2.23 2.59
C ASP A 83 -20.58 -1.47 1.60
N ALA A 84 -20.65 -0.15 1.74
CA ALA A 84 -21.40 0.71 0.83
C ALA A 84 -20.83 0.71 -0.60
N VAL A 85 -19.50 0.67 -0.74
CA VAL A 85 -18.82 0.55 -2.04
C VAL A 85 -19.17 -0.79 -2.70
N ASN A 86 -19.10 -1.89 -1.95
CA ASN A 86 -19.44 -3.23 -2.45
C ASN A 86 -20.89 -3.29 -2.95
N ALA A 87 -21.83 -2.76 -2.16
CA ALA A 87 -23.25 -2.72 -2.53
C ALA A 87 -23.50 -1.89 -3.81
N LYS A 88 -22.83 -0.73 -3.94
CA LYS A 88 -22.96 0.13 -5.13
C LYS A 88 -22.35 -0.51 -6.39
N ALA A 89 -21.20 -1.16 -6.25
CA ALA A 89 -20.57 -1.90 -7.35
C ALA A 89 -21.49 -3.02 -7.85
N GLN A 90 -22.02 -3.83 -6.92
CA GLN A 90 -22.95 -4.92 -7.23
C GLN A 90 -24.22 -4.42 -7.91
N ALA A 91 -24.84 -3.35 -7.39
CA ALA A 91 -26.03 -2.74 -8.00
C ALA A 91 -25.78 -2.20 -9.42
N SER A 92 -24.52 -1.86 -9.74
CA SER A 92 -24.10 -1.39 -11.05
C SER A 92 -23.66 -2.52 -11.99
N GLY A 93 -23.67 -3.79 -11.53
CA GLY A 93 -23.17 -4.93 -12.29
C GLY A 93 -21.67 -4.89 -12.57
N LEU A 94 -20.91 -4.12 -11.80
CA LEU A 94 -19.46 -3.94 -11.96
C LEU A 94 -18.71 -4.65 -10.83
N SER A 95 -17.44 -5.01 -11.09
CA SER A 95 -16.52 -5.30 -10.00
C SER A 95 -16.24 -4.04 -9.19
N VAL A 96 -15.83 -4.22 -7.93
CA VAL A 96 -15.54 -3.11 -7.01
C VAL A 96 -14.45 -2.20 -7.59
N GLU A 97 -13.41 -2.78 -8.18
CA GLU A 97 -12.28 -2.05 -8.79
C GLU A 97 -12.74 -1.20 -9.96
N ARG A 98 -13.54 -1.76 -10.87
CA ARG A 98 -14.05 -1.03 -12.04
C ARG A 98 -15.07 0.04 -11.64
N TRP A 99 -15.86 -0.22 -10.61
CA TRP A 99 -16.76 0.78 -10.04
C TRP A 99 -15.99 1.95 -9.41
N LEU A 100 -14.93 1.65 -8.66
CA LEU A 100 -14.06 2.65 -8.03
C LEU A 100 -13.32 3.49 -9.07
N SER A 101 -12.69 2.88 -10.08
CA SER A 101 -11.96 3.63 -11.13
C SER A 101 -12.89 4.62 -11.83
N ARG A 102 -14.07 4.18 -12.28
CA ARG A 102 -15.06 5.07 -12.92
C ARG A 102 -15.53 6.19 -12.01
N THR A 103 -15.77 5.89 -10.73
CA THR A 103 -16.23 6.88 -9.76
C THR A 103 -15.17 7.93 -9.48
N ILE A 104 -13.90 7.51 -9.35
CA ILE A 104 -12.78 8.42 -9.14
C ILE A 104 -12.52 9.27 -10.39
N GLU A 105 -12.54 8.67 -11.58
CA GLU A 105 -12.41 9.38 -12.86
C GLU A 105 -13.50 10.45 -13.03
N ALA A 106 -14.76 10.11 -12.75
CA ALA A 106 -15.87 11.04 -12.86
C ALA A 106 -15.82 12.17 -11.80
N ALA A 107 -15.27 11.91 -10.62
CA ALA A 107 -15.14 12.91 -9.56
C ALA A 107 -13.93 13.85 -9.74
N ALA A 108 -12.96 13.45 -10.57
CA ALA A 108 -11.75 14.23 -10.85
C ALA A 108 -11.88 15.17 -12.06
N GLN A 109 -12.95 15.01 -12.85
CA GLN A 109 -13.34 15.90 -13.95
C GLN A 109 -14.17 17.08 -13.44
#